data_AF-A0A535W484-F1
#
_entry.id   AF-A0A535W484-F1
#
_cell.length_a   1.000
_cell.length_b   1.000
_cell.length_c   1.000
_cell.angle_alpha   90.00
_cell.angle_beta   90.00
_cell.angle_gamma   90.00
#
_symmetry.space_group_name_H-M   'P 1'
#
loop_
_entity.id
_entity.type
_entity.pdbx_description
1 polymer ?
#
loop_
_entity_poly.entity_id
_entity_poly.type
_entity_poly.pdbx_seq_one_letter_code
_entity_poly.pdbx_strand_id
1 'polypeptide(L)'
;MRQSKYRCYVQAGWVTLLSALMLSLVVTPVSATSSRAVHAAQRLDNATSVGASTYITTGTLVPLFQNRIDQHVPGAFNNAINNLVSTLPRQDQGWALQMATTLIQPSATLTGLTTQPGGLVTSLRISLYPGDPQPINSSMLVSFSVLDSSTIQVSAKPINGSPTLVNGPLATFQIPLGQLNSINTTPACGDAALAVKLQFPIALGHTQTQVQQNTALNVFASPREVRNTPSTNTNAYVELPASSLASIGDSVGDLHINTSTTAKNINISVQGSNLVINSDIYDSFWGKIGTATTTVAPTAAGGNLAVHVLSTTITILNIFTFPYDSYNQQIQQTLNSKLNGALAGKFTVTRAAIGPNAQLPCAAGNSLVLTGSASLG
;
A
#
# COMPACT_ATOMS: atom_id res chain seq x y z
N MET A 1 44.33 -66.56 17.15
CA MET A 1 44.22 -65.48 18.17
C MET A 1 44.06 -64.11 17.50
N ARG A 2 42.84 -63.70 17.12
CA ARG A 2 42.55 -62.30 16.72
C ARG A 2 41.05 -61.95 16.70
N GLN A 3 40.20 -62.73 17.39
CA GLN A 3 38.75 -62.45 17.52
C GLN A 3 38.34 -61.93 18.91
N SER A 4 39.27 -61.82 19.87
CA SER A 4 38.98 -61.38 21.24
C SER A 4 39.15 -59.86 21.47
N LYS A 5 39.53 -59.07 20.46
CA LYS A 5 39.70 -57.61 20.60
C LYS A 5 38.55 -56.77 20.04
N TYR A 6 37.65 -57.37 19.24
CA TYR A 6 36.54 -56.64 18.61
C TYR A 6 35.26 -56.59 19.47
N ARG A 7 35.06 -57.56 20.39
CA ARG A 7 33.91 -57.55 21.31
C ARG A 7 34.05 -56.54 22.46
N CYS A 8 35.27 -56.17 22.84
CA CYS A 8 35.52 -55.22 23.93
C CYS A 8 35.25 -53.76 23.51
N TYR A 9 35.41 -53.43 22.23
CA TYR A 9 35.13 -52.07 21.70
C TYR A 9 33.64 -51.81 21.47
N VAL A 10 32.87 -52.83 21.12
CA VAL A 10 31.42 -52.68 20.93
C VAL A 10 30.71 -52.51 22.28
N GLN A 11 31.15 -53.18 23.35
CA GLN A 11 30.52 -53.06 24.67
C GLN A 11 30.78 -51.70 25.36
N ALA A 12 31.92 -51.05 25.11
CA ALA A 12 32.23 -49.73 25.66
C ALA A 12 31.47 -48.59 24.97
N GLY A 13 31.13 -48.74 23.67
CA GLY A 13 30.39 -47.72 22.91
C GLY A 13 28.89 -47.62 23.25
N TRP A 14 28.28 -48.71 23.74
CA TRP A 14 26.86 -48.69 24.14
C TRP A 14 26.64 -48.06 25.52
N VAL A 15 27.62 -48.12 26.43
CA VAL A 15 27.51 -47.54 27.78
C VAL A 15 27.67 -46.01 27.76
N THR A 16 28.46 -45.46 26.83
CA THR A 16 28.58 -44.00 26.64
C THR A 16 27.40 -43.38 25.90
N LEU A 17 26.72 -44.13 25.03
CA LEU A 17 25.49 -43.68 24.37
C LEU A 17 24.31 -43.65 25.36
N LEU A 18 24.24 -44.60 26.30
CA LEU A 18 23.17 -44.67 27.31
C LEU A 18 23.29 -43.59 28.39
N SER A 19 24.52 -43.20 28.76
CA SER A 19 24.77 -42.12 29.73
C SER A 19 24.57 -40.72 29.15
N ALA A 20 24.81 -40.52 27.85
CA ALA A 20 24.43 -39.29 27.14
C ALA A 20 22.90 -39.17 26.93
N LEU A 21 22.20 -40.30 26.77
CA LEU A 21 20.74 -40.33 26.63
C LEU A 21 20.01 -40.11 27.97
N MET A 22 20.61 -40.50 29.10
CA MET A 22 20.01 -40.34 30.42
C MET A 22 20.22 -38.93 31.02
N LEU A 23 21.22 -38.16 30.57
CA LEU A 23 21.44 -36.78 31.04
C LEU A 23 20.58 -35.72 30.33
N SER A 24 19.86 -36.07 29.25
CA SER A 24 18.96 -35.15 28.53
C SER A 24 17.49 -35.28 28.90
N LEU A 25 17.16 -36.09 29.92
CA LEU A 25 15.80 -36.48 30.30
C LEU A 25 15.28 -35.87 31.62
N VAL A 26 15.83 -34.73 32.07
CA VAL A 26 15.32 -33.99 33.24
C VAL A 26 15.05 -32.53 32.91
N VAL A 27 14.06 -32.25 32.06
CA VAL A 27 13.17 -31.07 32.19
C VAL A 27 11.83 -31.36 31.48
N THR A 28 10.77 -31.63 32.23
CA THR A 28 9.35 -31.40 31.83
C THR A 28 8.50 -31.28 33.10
N PRO A 29 7.30 -30.66 33.11
CA PRO A 29 6.65 -29.82 32.09
C PRO A 29 6.07 -28.50 32.67
N VAL A 30 5.87 -27.47 31.84
CA VAL A 30 4.71 -26.57 31.99
C VAL A 30 4.15 -26.26 30.60
N SER A 31 2.92 -26.75 30.38
CA SER A 31 1.97 -26.34 29.34
C SER A 31 2.34 -26.60 27.87
N ALA A 32 2.01 -27.79 27.39
CA ALA A 32 1.89 -28.09 25.97
C ALA A 32 0.57 -27.53 25.41
N THR A 33 0.64 -26.32 24.85
CA THR A 33 -0.41 -25.76 23.99
C THR A 33 -0.06 -26.08 22.53
N SER A 34 -0.79 -27.01 21.93
CA SER A 34 -0.94 -27.26 20.49
C SER A 34 0.26 -26.95 19.57
N SER A 35 1.09 -27.96 19.34
CA SER A 35 2.03 -28.06 18.21
C SER A 35 1.28 -28.23 16.87
N ARG A 36 0.57 -27.19 16.44
CA ARG A 36 0.14 -26.98 15.05
C ARG A 36 0.45 -25.57 14.53
N ALA A 37 1.01 -24.70 15.35
CA ALA A 37 1.33 -23.30 14.98
C ALA A 37 2.79 -23.07 14.50
N VAL A 38 3.72 -24.01 14.74
CA VAL A 38 5.14 -23.79 14.45
C VAL A 38 5.49 -23.99 12.96
N HIS A 39 4.68 -24.73 12.20
CA HIS A 39 4.84 -24.79 10.73
C HIS A 39 4.14 -23.65 9.98
N ALA A 40 3.31 -22.85 10.67
CA ALA A 40 2.74 -21.62 10.10
C ALA A 40 3.64 -20.40 10.36
N ALA A 41 4.41 -20.39 11.46
CA ALA A 41 5.33 -19.30 11.78
C ALA A 41 6.61 -19.29 10.92
N GLN A 42 7.14 -20.45 10.51
CA GLN A 42 8.32 -20.52 9.62
C GLN A 42 8.05 -20.19 8.14
N ARG A 43 6.80 -19.95 7.74
CA ARG A 43 6.44 -19.59 6.35
C ARG A 43 6.17 -18.11 6.12
N LEU A 44 6.28 -17.27 7.16
CA LEU A 44 6.16 -15.81 7.04
C LEU A 44 7.51 -15.08 7.09
N ASP A 45 8.64 -15.79 7.09
CA ASP A 45 9.99 -15.20 7.21
C ASP A 45 10.56 -14.62 5.89
N ASN A 46 9.82 -14.67 4.78
CA ASN A 46 10.25 -14.11 3.49
C ASN A 46 9.41 -12.91 3.02
N ALA A 47 8.80 -12.15 3.95
CA ALA A 47 8.13 -10.90 3.59
C ALA A 47 9.16 -9.77 3.40
N THR A 48 9.52 -9.45 2.16
CA THR A 48 10.35 -8.28 1.87
C THR A 48 9.52 -7.01 1.95
N SER A 49 10.03 -5.98 2.63
CA SER A 49 9.40 -4.65 2.65
C SER A 49 9.74 -3.89 1.37
N VAL A 50 8.70 -3.41 0.69
CA VAL A 50 8.79 -2.73 -0.60
C VAL A 50 8.25 -1.32 -0.47
N GLY A 51 9.07 -0.33 -0.80
CA GLY A 51 8.66 1.07 -0.80
C GLY A 51 7.78 1.39 -2.01
N ALA A 52 6.72 2.15 -1.84
CA ALA A 52 5.91 2.65 -2.94
C ALA A 52 5.38 4.06 -2.64
N SER A 53 5.16 4.85 -3.68
CA SER A 53 4.49 6.13 -3.58
C SER A 53 3.10 5.99 -4.19
N THR A 54 2.04 6.13 -3.38
CA THR A 54 0.67 6.22 -3.85
C THR A 54 0.31 7.68 -4.05
N TYR A 55 -0.04 8.05 -5.28
CA TYR A 55 -0.45 9.40 -5.63
C TYR A 55 -1.97 9.52 -5.64
N ILE A 56 -2.47 10.48 -4.88
CA ILE A 56 -3.90 10.83 -4.79
C ILE A 56 -4.13 12.08 -5.63
N THR A 57 -5.10 12.04 -6.53
CA THR A 57 -5.33 13.12 -7.49
C THR A 57 -6.19 14.25 -6.92
N THR A 58 -6.09 15.45 -7.48
CA THR A 58 -7.00 16.55 -7.12
C THR A 58 -8.46 16.15 -7.36
N GLY A 59 -8.75 15.45 -8.47
CA GLY A 59 -10.09 14.94 -8.78
C GLY A 59 -10.64 13.95 -7.74
N THR A 60 -9.76 13.23 -7.05
CA THR A 60 -10.12 12.38 -5.88
C THR A 60 -10.49 13.23 -4.67
N LEU A 61 -9.67 14.23 -4.38
CA LEU A 61 -9.75 14.98 -3.13
C LEU A 61 -10.92 15.96 -3.11
N VAL A 62 -11.25 16.58 -4.25
CA VAL A 62 -12.37 17.53 -4.37
C VAL A 62 -13.68 16.99 -3.80
N PRO A 63 -14.22 15.83 -4.24
CA PRO A 63 -15.47 15.30 -3.69
C PRO A 63 -15.33 14.85 -2.23
N LEU A 64 -14.17 14.33 -1.82
CA LEU A 64 -13.93 13.94 -0.42
C LEU A 64 -13.95 15.17 0.52
N PHE A 65 -13.32 16.27 0.10
CA PHE A 65 -13.35 17.53 0.83
C PHE A 65 -14.77 18.09 0.89
N GLN A 66 -15.49 18.15 -0.24
CA GLN A 66 -16.86 18.65 -0.27
C GLN A 66 -17.78 17.83 0.65
N ASN A 67 -17.71 16.49 0.60
CA ASN A 67 -18.52 15.64 1.47
C ASN A 67 -18.20 15.87 2.96
N ARG A 68 -16.92 16.05 3.33
CA ARG A 68 -16.55 16.38 4.72
C ARG A 68 -17.05 17.77 5.13
N ILE A 69 -17.00 18.74 4.24
CA ILE A 69 -17.55 20.08 4.47
C ILE A 69 -19.06 19.97 4.72
N ASP A 70 -19.80 19.25 3.87
CA ASP A 70 -21.25 19.06 4.00
C ASP A 70 -21.64 18.34 5.30
N GLN A 71 -20.80 17.41 5.77
CA GLN A 71 -21.01 16.70 7.03
C GLN A 71 -20.74 17.57 8.27
N HIS A 72 -19.72 18.43 8.23
CA HIS A 72 -19.25 19.12 9.44
C HIS A 72 -19.78 20.55 9.57
N VAL A 73 -20.05 21.27 8.49
CA VAL A 73 -20.45 22.68 8.54
C VAL A 73 -21.80 22.89 9.25
N PRO A 74 -22.87 22.12 8.96
CA PRO A 74 -24.13 22.29 9.67
C PRO A 74 -23.98 22.03 11.17
N GLY A 75 -23.22 21.00 11.57
CA GLY A 75 -22.99 20.67 12.97
C GLY A 75 -22.18 21.73 13.72
N ALA A 76 -21.09 22.23 13.11
CA ALA A 76 -20.27 23.29 13.68
C ALA A 76 -21.09 24.57 13.91
N PHE A 77 -21.95 24.91 12.94
CA PHE A 77 -22.79 26.10 13.04
C PHE A 77 -23.90 25.95 14.09
N ASN A 78 -24.58 24.80 14.13
CA ASN A 78 -25.59 24.53 15.16
C ASN A 78 -24.99 24.61 16.56
N ASN A 79 -23.76 24.13 16.76
CA ASN A 79 -23.04 24.28 18.02
C ASN A 79 -22.74 25.74 18.35
N ALA A 80 -22.34 26.55 17.36
CA ALA A 80 -22.11 27.98 17.54
C ALA A 80 -23.40 28.74 17.90
N ILE A 81 -24.52 28.46 17.22
CA ILE A 81 -25.84 29.00 17.58
C ILE A 81 -26.18 28.58 19.01
N ASN A 82 -26.07 27.30 19.36
CA ASN A 82 -26.41 26.82 20.69
C ASN A 82 -25.60 27.53 21.77
N ASN A 83 -24.30 27.75 21.54
CA ASN A 83 -23.45 28.50 22.47
C ASN A 83 -23.90 29.95 22.60
N LEU A 84 -24.21 30.63 21.50
CA LEU A 84 -24.73 32.00 21.53
C LEU A 84 -26.09 32.07 22.26
N VAL A 85 -27.03 31.20 21.91
CA VAL A 85 -28.36 31.13 22.50
C VAL A 85 -28.29 30.77 23.99
N SER A 86 -27.32 29.95 24.41
CA SER A 86 -27.14 29.61 25.82
C SER A 86 -26.83 30.81 26.73
N THR A 87 -26.37 31.93 26.14
CA THR A 87 -26.14 33.19 26.87
C THR A 87 -27.42 34.00 27.11
N LEU A 88 -28.51 33.67 26.42
CA LEU A 88 -29.81 34.32 26.58
C LEU A 88 -30.56 33.79 27.82
N PRO A 89 -31.49 34.58 28.41
CA PRO A 89 -32.37 34.10 29.47
C PRO A 89 -33.12 32.83 29.04
N ARG A 90 -33.29 31.85 29.97
CA ARG A 90 -33.90 30.54 29.65
C ARG A 90 -35.24 30.61 28.93
N GLN A 91 -36.06 31.62 29.25
CA GLN A 91 -37.35 31.86 28.61
C GLN A 91 -37.24 32.18 27.11
N ASP A 92 -36.09 32.72 26.67
CA ASP A 92 -35.86 33.17 25.30
C ASP A 92 -35.11 32.15 24.43
N GLN A 93 -34.49 31.15 25.05
CA GLN A 93 -33.62 30.19 24.35
C GLN A 93 -34.38 29.37 23.30
N GLY A 94 -35.61 28.93 23.61
CA GLY A 94 -36.39 28.06 22.72
C GLY A 94 -36.77 28.73 21.40
N TRP A 95 -37.30 29.97 21.46
CA TRP A 95 -37.70 30.70 20.27
C TRP A 95 -36.48 31.27 19.52
N ALA A 96 -35.44 31.73 20.24
CA ALA A 96 -34.22 32.25 19.62
C ALA A 96 -33.49 31.16 18.83
N LEU A 97 -33.43 29.93 19.36
CA LEU A 97 -32.87 28.79 18.63
C LEU A 97 -33.67 28.49 17.37
N GLN A 98 -34.99 28.37 17.47
CA GLN A 98 -35.86 28.10 16.31
C GLN A 98 -35.72 29.18 15.24
N MET A 99 -35.68 30.45 15.64
CA MET A 99 -35.52 31.57 14.71
C MET A 99 -34.13 31.54 14.05
N ALA A 100 -33.06 31.34 14.81
CA ALA A 100 -31.70 31.27 14.29
C ALA A 100 -31.50 30.10 13.32
N THR A 101 -31.97 28.90 13.65
CA THR A 101 -31.84 27.72 12.76
C THR A 101 -32.76 27.79 11.53
N THR A 102 -33.83 28.59 11.58
CA THR A 102 -34.72 28.78 10.43
C THR A 102 -34.17 29.82 9.46
N LEU A 103 -33.66 30.94 9.98
CA LEU A 103 -33.16 32.06 9.18
C LEU A 103 -31.74 31.82 8.66
N ILE A 104 -30.94 31.04 9.38
CA ILE A 104 -29.56 30.77 9.03
C ILE A 104 -29.41 29.29 8.70
N GLN A 105 -29.24 29.01 7.41
CA GLN A 105 -29.05 27.70 6.82
C GLN A 105 -27.69 27.69 6.12
N PRO A 106 -26.60 27.61 6.88
CA PRO A 106 -25.28 27.81 6.32
C PRO A 106 -24.89 26.62 5.44
N SER A 107 -24.22 26.94 4.34
CA SER A 107 -23.60 25.97 3.46
C SER A 107 -22.20 26.45 3.14
N ALA A 108 -21.29 25.52 2.92
CA ALA A 108 -19.97 25.83 2.38
C ALA A 108 -19.69 24.97 1.16
N THR A 109 -19.15 25.60 0.13
CA THR A 109 -18.80 24.95 -1.13
C THR A 109 -17.32 25.13 -1.39
N LEU A 110 -16.65 24.04 -1.72
CA LEU A 110 -15.27 24.05 -2.19
C LEU A 110 -15.22 24.73 -3.56
N THR A 111 -14.55 25.87 -3.65
CA THR A 111 -14.38 26.63 -4.89
C THR A 111 -13.00 26.44 -5.52
N GLY A 112 -12.03 25.94 -4.76
CA GLY A 112 -10.70 25.66 -5.27
C GLY A 112 -9.91 24.71 -4.38
N LEU A 113 -9.13 23.83 -5.01
CA LEU A 113 -8.16 22.98 -4.35
C LEU A 113 -6.88 22.97 -5.19
N THR A 114 -5.83 23.60 -4.69
CA THR A 114 -4.57 23.75 -5.43
C THR A 114 -3.38 23.31 -4.60
N THR A 115 -2.45 22.61 -5.23
CA THR A 115 -1.22 22.14 -4.58
C THR A 115 -0.23 23.28 -4.39
N GLN A 116 0.31 23.42 -3.19
CA GLN A 116 1.43 24.31 -2.90
C GLN A 116 2.48 23.58 -2.05
N PRO A 117 3.72 24.09 -1.98
CA PRO A 117 4.69 23.60 -1.00
C PRO A 117 4.09 23.62 0.42
N GLY A 118 4.10 22.47 1.09
CA GLY A 118 3.62 22.33 2.47
C GLY A 118 2.11 22.14 2.66
N GLY A 119 1.30 22.14 1.61
CA GLY A 119 -0.14 21.85 1.75
C GLY A 119 -0.99 22.10 0.51
N LEU A 120 -2.29 21.88 0.66
CA LEU A 120 -3.30 22.17 -0.33
C LEU A 120 -3.98 23.49 0.05
N VAL A 121 -3.89 24.49 -0.83
CA VAL A 121 -4.70 25.69 -0.68
C VAL A 121 -6.14 25.34 -1.05
N THR A 122 -6.98 25.38 -0.01
CA THR A 122 -8.39 25.04 -0.05
C THR A 122 -9.19 26.33 0.04
N SER A 123 -9.92 26.66 -1.01
CA SER A 123 -10.80 27.82 -1.07
C SER A 123 -12.25 27.39 -0.91
N LEU A 124 -12.94 28.03 0.02
CA LEU A 124 -14.33 27.79 0.38
C LEU A 124 -15.15 29.05 0.15
N ARG A 125 -16.36 28.88 -0.37
CA ARG A 125 -17.41 29.90 -0.36
C ARG A 125 -18.44 29.50 0.66
N ILE A 126 -18.64 30.33 1.67
CA ILE A 126 -19.63 30.15 2.73
C ILE A 126 -20.80 31.06 2.45
N SER A 127 -21.99 30.49 2.48
CA SER A 127 -23.26 31.21 2.40
C SER A 127 -24.04 30.95 3.69
N LEU A 128 -24.68 31.98 4.23
CA LEU A 128 -25.48 31.86 5.45
C LEU A 128 -26.89 31.33 5.18
N TYR A 129 -27.39 31.49 3.96
CA TYR A 129 -28.70 31.03 3.52
C TYR A 129 -28.71 30.82 2.00
N PRO A 130 -29.67 30.04 1.47
CA PRO A 130 -29.84 29.91 0.02
C PRO A 130 -30.05 31.26 -0.66
N GLY A 131 -29.21 31.58 -1.66
CA GLY A 131 -29.28 32.85 -2.38
C GLY A 131 -28.60 34.04 -1.69
N ASP A 132 -27.75 33.80 -0.68
CA ASP A 132 -26.94 34.83 -0.01
C ASP A 132 -26.25 35.78 -1.02
N PRO A 133 -26.60 37.08 -1.03
CA PRO A 133 -26.04 38.06 -1.96
C PRO A 133 -24.60 38.45 -1.60
N GLN A 134 -24.12 38.13 -0.39
CA GLN A 134 -22.78 38.47 0.10
C GLN A 134 -22.09 37.26 0.76
N PRO A 135 -21.85 36.18 0.01
CA PRO A 135 -21.16 35.02 0.55
C PRO A 135 -19.70 35.34 0.85
N ILE A 136 -19.18 34.69 1.89
CA ILE A 136 -17.81 34.89 2.37
C ILE A 136 -16.90 33.87 1.68
N ASN A 137 -15.85 34.35 1.02
CA ASN A 137 -14.79 33.49 0.53
C ASN A 137 -13.66 33.40 1.56
N SER A 138 -13.25 32.18 1.88
CA SER A 138 -12.10 31.92 2.76
C SER A 138 -11.16 30.92 2.11
N SER A 139 -9.87 31.08 2.35
CA SER A 139 -8.81 30.24 1.84
C SER A 139 -7.90 29.83 3.00
N MET A 140 -7.63 28.54 3.08
CA MET A 140 -6.79 27.93 4.11
C MET A 140 -5.74 27.03 3.46
N LEU A 141 -4.57 26.97 4.06
CA LEU A 141 -3.56 25.98 3.74
C LEU A 141 -3.82 24.73 4.57
N VAL A 142 -4.21 23.65 3.91
CA VAL A 142 -4.41 22.34 4.53
C VAL A 142 -3.13 21.53 4.42
N SER A 143 -2.48 21.27 5.55
CA SER A 143 -1.24 20.51 5.62
C SER A 143 -1.49 19.09 6.13
N PHE A 144 -0.59 18.19 5.74
CA PHE A 144 -0.63 16.77 6.05
C PHE A 144 0.68 16.39 6.74
N SER A 145 0.59 15.70 7.86
CA SER A 145 1.75 15.19 8.58
C SER A 145 1.52 13.76 9.03
N VAL A 146 2.58 12.96 9.03
CA VAL A 146 2.54 11.61 9.60
C VAL A 146 2.53 11.73 11.12
N LEU A 147 1.48 11.21 11.75
CA LEU A 147 1.36 11.14 13.21
C LEU A 147 2.01 9.85 13.75
N ASP A 148 1.79 8.74 13.06
CA ASP A 148 2.39 7.44 13.34
C ASP A 148 2.49 6.59 12.04
N SER A 149 2.96 5.34 12.15
CA SER A 149 3.16 4.42 11.01
C SER A 149 1.88 4.07 10.23
N SER A 150 0.71 4.54 10.64
CA SER A 150 -0.57 4.32 9.98
C SER A 150 -1.45 5.56 9.93
N THR A 151 -1.17 6.60 10.72
CA THR A 151 -2.06 7.75 10.87
C THR A 151 -1.48 9.01 10.25
N ILE A 152 -2.27 9.67 9.40
CA ILE A 152 -2.03 11.01 8.90
C ILE A 152 -2.85 11.98 9.74
N GLN A 153 -2.23 13.05 10.23
CA GLN A 153 -2.90 14.21 10.78
C GLN A 153 -3.06 15.27 9.70
N VAL A 154 -4.27 15.81 9.61
CA VAL A 154 -4.60 16.93 8.73
C VAL A 154 -4.86 18.16 9.57
N SER A 155 -4.20 19.25 9.20
CA SER A 155 -4.32 20.53 9.89
C SER A 155 -4.63 21.63 8.88
N ALA A 156 -5.29 22.70 9.32
CA ALA A 156 -5.50 23.89 8.52
C ALA A 156 -4.85 25.10 9.17
N LYS A 157 -4.33 25.98 8.33
CA LYS A 157 -3.85 27.31 8.72
C LYS A 157 -4.50 28.35 7.79
N PRO A 158 -5.02 29.46 8.33
CA PRO A 158 -5.52 30.54 7.49
C PRO A 158 -4.40 31.13 6.63
N ILE A 159 -4.73 31.51 5.39
CA ILE A 159 -3.81 32.23 4.51
C ILE A 159 -3.92 33.73 4.81
N ASN A 160 -2.81 34.44 4.74
CA ASN A 160 -2.77 35.89 4.97
C ASN A 160 -3.78 36.62 4.07
N GLY A 161 -4.56 37.53 4.67
CA GLY A 161 -5.61 38.27 3.98
C GLY A 161 -6.94 37.53 3.84
N SER A 162 -7.04 36.28 4.29
CA SER A 162 -8.30 35.52 4.29
C SER A 162 -8.96 35.47 5.67
N PRO A 163 -10.31 35.48 5.75
CA PRO A 163 -11.01 35.23 7.01
C PRO A 163 -10.61 33.87 7.60
N THR A 164 -10.24 33.87 8.88
CA THR A 164 -9.88 32.62 9.57
C THR A 164 -11.13 31.84 9.93
N LEU A 165 -11.29 30.66 9.32
CA LEU A 165 -12.36 29.72 9.69
C LEU A 165 -11.91 28.72 10.74
N VAL A 166 -10.74 28.12 10.51
CA VAL A 166 -10.14 27.13 11.41
C VAL A 166 -8.64 27.33 11.42
N ASN A 167 -8.01 27.09 12.57
CA ASN A 167 -6.57 27.07 12.73
C ASN A 167 -6.19 25.91 13.67
N GLY A 168 -5.44 24.94 13.17
CA GLY A 168 -5.02 23.75 13.92
C GLY A 168 -5.51 22.43 13.31
N PRO A 169 -5.54 21.33 14.10
CA PRO A 169 -5.92 20.01 13.61
C PRO A 169 -7.39 19.96 13.19
N LEU A 170 -7.64 19.37 12.03
CA LEU A 170 -8.98 19.14 11.50
C LEU A 170 -9.44 17.70 11.71
N ALA A 171 -8.60 16.75 11.31
CA ALA A 171 -8.96 15.33 11.26
C ALA A 171 -7.70 14.46 11.27
N THR A 172 -7.89 13.18 11.56
CA THR A 172 -6.90 12.13 11.34
C THR A 172 -7.45 11.07 10.39
N PHE A 173 -6.56 10.49 9.59
CA PHE A 173 -6.88 9.45 8.62
C PHE A 173 -5.96 8.26 8.84
N GLN A 174 -6.52 7.06 8.93
CA GLN A 174 -5.73 5.83 9.02
C GLN A 174 -5.52 5.24 7.64
N ILE A 175 -4.28 4.85 7.35
CA ILE A 175 -3.88 4.10 6.19
C ILE A 175 -3.99 2.62 6.54
N PRO A 176 -4.87 1.85 5.88
CA PRO A 176 -5.14 0.46 6.25
C PRO A 176 -4.08 -0.53 5.75
N LEU A 177 -3.10 -0.08 4.97
CA LEU A 177 -2.14 -0.94 4.28
C LEU A 177 -0.73 -0.39 4.35
N GLY A 178 0.21 -1.24 4.75
CA GLY A 178 1.63 -0.90 4.84
C GLY A 178 1.96 0.01 6.01
N GLN A 179 3.21 0.45 6.06
CA GLN A 179 3.72 1.42 7.01
C GLN A 179 3.90 2.77 6.32
N LEU A 180 3.22 3.77 6.83
CA LEU A 180 3.32 5.16 6.39
C LEU A 180 4.68 5.74 6.78
N ASN A 181 5.42 6.19 5.77
CA ASN A 181 6.73 6.82 5.95
C ASN A 181 6.61 8.35 5.85
N SER A 182 5.98 8.85 4.78
CA SER A 182 5.81 10.29 4.58
C SER A 182 4.59 10.59 3.73
N ILE A 183 4.04 11.79 3.88
CA ILE A 183 3.03 12.35 2.98
C ILE A 183 3.47 13.74 2.55
N ASN A 184 3.49 13.99 1.24
CA ASN A 184 3.90 15.27 0.68
C ASN A 184 2.90 15.74 -0.37
N THR A 185 2.75 17.05 -0.51
CA THR A 185 2.08 17.62 -1.68
C THR A 185 2.96 17.54 -2.91
N THR A 186 2.35 17.43 -4.08
CA THR A 186 3.07 17.27 -5.35
C THR A 186 2.79 18.42 -6.32
N PRO A 187 3.27 19.64 -6.01
CA PRO A 187 3.13 20.76 -6.94
C PRO A 187 3.79 20.40 -8.28
N ALA A 188 3.10 20.73 -9.38
CA ALA A 188 3.52 20.45 -10.75
C ALA A 188 3.63 18.95 -11.14
N CYS A 189 3.01 18.03 -10.40
CA CYS A 189 2.97 16.61 -10.78
C CYS A 189 1.67 16.19 -11.49
N GLY A 190 1.30 16.91 -12.54
CA GLY A 190 0.10 16.59 -13.33
C GLY A 190 -1.16 16.57 -12.47
N ASP A 191 -1.88 15.45 -12.47
CA ASP A 191 -3.14 15.29 -11.72
C ASP A 191 -2.91 15.00 -10.23
N ALA A 192 -1.70 14.63 -9.83
CA ALA A 192 -1.39 14.24 -8.47
C ALA A 192 -1.34 15.46 -7.53
N ALA A 193 -2.08 15.36 -6.43
CA ALA A 193 -2.12 16.37 -5.38
C ALA A 193 -1.26 15.98 -4.18
N LEU A 194 -1.28 14.69 -3.81
CA LEU A 194 -0.57 14.13 -2.66
C LEU A 194 0.20 12.89 -3.09
N ALA A 195 1.41 12.74 -2.57
CA ALA A 195 2.21 11.51 -2.63
C ALA A 195 2.31 10.93 -1.22
N VAL A 196 1.74 9.74 -1.04
CA VAL A 196 1.78 8.97 0.19
C VAL A 196 2.82 7.87 0.03
N LYS A 197 3.94 7.97 0.75
CA LYS A 197 5.00 6.97 0.73
C LYS A 197 4.73 5.89 1.76
N LEU A 198 4.60 4.66 1.28
CA LEU A 198 4.23 3.49 2.04
C LEU A 198 5.34 2.43 1.92
N GLN A 199 5.54 1.66 2.98
CA GLN A 199 6.31 0.42 2.98
C GLN A 199 5.35 -0.76 3.11
N PHE A 200 5.30 -1.58 2.07
CA PHE A 200 4.43 -2.74 2.03
C PHE A 200 5.22 -4.02 2.29
N PRO A 201 4.80 -4.87 3.24
CA PRO A 201 5.30 -6.23 3.27
C PRO A 201 4.72 -6.99 2.06
N ILE A 202 5.58 -7.48 1.18
CA ILE A 202 5.19 -8.33 0.05
C ILE A 202 5.67 -9.75 0.31
N ALA A 203 4.75 -10.71 0.19
CA ALA A 203 5.05 -12.13 0.11
C ALA A 203 4.55 -12.65 -1.24
N LEU A 204 5.47 -12.98 -2.15
CA LEU A 204 5.13 -13.48 -3.48
C LEU A 204 4.82 -14.98 -3.47
N GLY A 205 3.93 -15.42 -4.34
CA GLY A 205 3.70 -16.86 -4.60
C GLY A 205 2.86 -17.61 -3.58
N HIS A 206 2.26 -16.93 -2.60
CA HIS A 206 1.23 -17.49 -1.75
C HIS A 206 -0.13 -17.00 -2.27
N THR A 207 -0.95 -17.92 -2.78
CA THR A 207 -2.39 -17.65 -2.86
C THR A 207 -2.85 -17.45 -1.43
N GLN A 208 -3.12 -16.20 -1.04
CA GLN A 208 -3.98 -15.98 0.11
C GLN A 208 -5.34 -16.57 -0.27
N THR A 209 -5.54 -17.84 0.10
CA THR A 209 -6.88 -18.30 0.44
C THR A 209 -7.23 -17.52 1.70
N GLN A 210 -7.69 -16.28 1.51
CA GLN A 210 -8.51 -15.66 2.52
C GLN A 210 -9.73 -16.56 2.63
N VAL A 211 -9.71 -17.42 3.66
CA VAL A 211 -10.94 -17.72 4.39
C VAL A 211 -11.62 -16.37 4.51
N GLN A 212 -12.82 -16.32 3.93
CA GLN A 212 -13.76 -15.22 3.93
C GLN A 212 -14.03 -14.82 5.38
N GLN A 213 -13.06 -14.15 6.00
CA GLN A 213 -13.31 -13.34 7.16
C GLN A 213 -13.98 -12.12 6.56
N ASN A 214 -15.31 -12.20 6.53
CA ASN A 214 -16.20 -11.06 6.61
C ASN A 214 -15.79 -10.22 7.84
N THR A 215 -14.60 -9.63 7.84
CA THR A 215 -14.48 -8.27 8.31
C THR A 215 -15.15 -7.46 7.23
N ALA A 216 -16.49 -7.39 7.32
CA ALA A 216 -17.19 -6.21 6.92
C ALA A 216 -16.33 -5.02 7.36
N LEU A 217 -16.09 -4.09 6.44
CA LEU A 217 -15.48 -2.80 6.70
C LEU A 217 -16.27 -2.10 7.83
N ASN A 218 -16.04 -2.46 9.08
CA ASN A 218 -16.38 -1.65 10.25
C ASN A 218 -15.21 -0.71 10.48
N VAL A 219 -14.92 0.06 9.42
CA VAL A 219 -14.24 1.35 9.49
C VAL A 219 -15.22 2.29 10.18
N PHE A 220 -14.76 3.27 10.95
CA PHE A 220 -15.56 4.19 11.78
C PHE A 220 -15.98 3.64 13.16
N ALA A 221 -15.01 3.34 14.02
CA ALA A 221 -15.27 3.28 15.47
C ALA A 221 -14.28 4.17 16.23
N SER A 222 -14.55 5.47 16.22
CA SER A 222 -14.61 6.22 17.49
C SER A 222 -16.05 6.74 17.60
N PRO A 223 -16.62 6.82 18.82
CA PRO A 223 -18.07 6.82 18.99
C PRO A 223 -18.68 8.14 18.52
N ARG A 224 -19.10 8.20 17.26
CA ARG A 224 -20.29 8.93 16.77
C ARG A 224 -20.51 8.66 15.28
N GLU A 225 -21.62 7.97 15.01
CA GLU A 225 -22.38 7.82 13.76
C GLU A 225 -21.60 7.51 12.47
N VAL A 226 -21.50 6.21 12.20
CA VAL A 226 -21.14 5.61 10.92
C VAL A 226 -22.26 5.83 9.92
N ARG A 227 -22.05 6.68 8.92
CA ARG A 227 -22.87 6.72 7.71
C ARG A 227 -22.02 6.19 6.56
N ASN A 228 -22.36 4.99 6.08
CA ASN A 228 -21.76 4.35 4.90
C ASN A 228 -21.76 5.32 3.71
N THR A 229 -20.61 5.92 3.41
CA THR A 229 -20.38 6.51 2.10
C THR A 229 -20.03 5.39 1.12
N PRO A 230 -20.64 5.37 -0.08
CA PRO A 230 -20.29 4.38 -1.10
C PRO A 230 -18.83 4.56 -1.50
N SER A 231 -18.06 3.46 -1.56
CA SER A 231 -16.68 3.48 -2.03
C SER A 231 -16.62 3.94 -3.49
N THR A 232 -16.30 5.20 -3.71
CA THR A 232 -16.05 5.71 -5.06
C THR A 232 -14.73 5.13 -5.55
N ASN A 233 -14.78 4.31 -6.60
CA ASN A 233 -13.59 3.87 -7.32
C ASN A 233 -12.85 5.10 -7.81
N THR A 234 -11.68 5.34 -7.23
CA THR A 234 -11.00 6.61 -7.44
C THR A 234 -9.70 6.41 -8.20
N ASN A 235 -9.48 7.21 -9.25
CA ASN A 235 -8.26 7.19 -10.04
C ASN A 235 -7.05 7.48 -9.16
N ALA A 236 -6.16 6.50 -9.07
CA ALA A 236 -4.95 6.56 -8.26
C ALA A 236 -3.76 6.05 -9.08
N TYR A 237 -2.58 6.53 -8.71
CA TYR A 237 -1.33 6.06 -9.29
C TYR A 237 -0.46 5.47 -8.19
N VAL A 238 0.25 4.40 -8.51
CA VAL A 238 1.23 3.78 -7.61
C VAL A 238 2.57 3.74 -8.33
N GLU A 239 3.59 4.32 -7.72
CA GLU A 239 4.97 4.25 -8.21
C GLU A 239 5.79 3.30 -7.33
N LEU A 240 6.42 2.34 -7.98
CA LEU A 240 7.40 1.44 -7.40
C LEU A 240 8.80 1.85 -7.91
N PRO A 241 9.67 2.39 -7.07
CA PRO A 241 11.02 2.76 -7.48
C PRO A 241 11.86 1.53 -7.82
N ALA A 242 12.94 1.73 -8.58
CA ALA A 242 13.84 0.65 -8.99
C ALA A 242 14.38 -0.19 -7.82
N SER A 243 14.67 0.44 -6.67
CA SER A 243 15.11 -0.27 -5.45
C SER A 243 14.05 -1.24 -4.95
N SER A 244 12.78 -0.83 -4.96
CA SER A 244 11.64 -1.67 -4.60
C SER A 244 11.42 -2.82 -5.56
N LEU A 245 11.61 -2.58 -6.87
CA LEU A 245 11.56 -3.64 -7.88
C LEU A 245 12.68 -4.68 -7.66
N ALA A 246 13.89 -4.24 -7.34
CA ALA A 246 15.00 -5.13 -7.00
C ALA A 246 14.66 -6.01 -5.78
N SER A 247 14.12 -5.41 -4.70
CA SER A 247 13.68 -6.15 -3.51
C SER A 247 12.56 -7.16 -3.79
N ILE A 248 11.64 -6.83 -4.71
CA ILE A 248 10.63 -7.79 -5.19
C ILE A 248 11.33 -8.99 -5.84
N GLY A 249 12.35 -8.77 -6.67
CA GLY A 249 13.14 -9.83 -7.31
C GLY A 249 13.69 -10.83 -6.29
N ASP A 250 14.37 -10.33 -5.25
CA ASP A 250 14.93 -11.14 -4.18
C ASP A 250 13.86 -12.00 -3.47
N SER A 251 12.61 -11.52 -3.42
CA SER A 251 11.48 -12.20 -2.78
C SER A 251 10.76 -13.25 -3.64
N VAL A 252 11.00 -13.30 -4.95
CA VAL A 252 10.35 -14.29 -5.86
C VAL A 252 10.74 -15.72 -5.49
N GLY A 253 11.94 -15.91 -4.91
CA GLY A 253 12.48 -17.22 -4.57
C GLY A 253 12.81 -18.08 -5.80
N ASP A 254 12.92 -19.38 -5.60
CA ASP A 254 13.23 -20.34 -6.67
C ASP A 254 12.02 -20.56 -7.59
N LEU A 255 12.18 -20.28 -8.89
CA LEU A 255 11.16 -20.46 -9.91
C LEU A 255 11.42 -21.75 -10.70
N HIS A 256 10.57 -22.75 -10.50
CA HIS A 256 10.65 -24.01 -11.23
C HIS A 256 10.14 -23.81 -12.66
N ILE A 257 11.01 -24.03 -13.65
CA ILE A 257 10.67 -23.92 -15.07
C ILE A 257 10.11 -25.25 -15.58
N ASN A 258 10.77 -26.36 -15.22
CA ASN A 258 10.32 -27.71 -15.51
C ASN A 258 10.82 -28.68 -14.43
N THR A 259 10.75 -29.99 -14.67
CA THR A 259 11.13 -31.03 -13.70
C THR A 259 12.63 -31.08 -13.36
N SER A 260 13.50 -30.54 -14.22
CA SER A 260 14.96 -30.57 -14.04
C SER A 260 15.61 -29.19 -13.98
N THR A 261 14.88 -28.12 -14.30
CA THR A 261 15.42 -26.77 -14.43
C THR A 261 14.73 -25.77 -13.50
N THR A 262 15.53 -25.05 -12.71
CA THR A 262 15.07 -24.03 -11.75
C THR A 262 15.83 -22.73 -11.96
N ALA A 263 15.10 -21.62 -12.04
CA ALA A 263 15.67 -20.28 -12.00
C ALA A 263 15.81 -19.82 -10.53
N LYS A 264 16.99 -19.31 -10.17
CA LYS A 264 17.34 -18.80 -8.84
C LYS A 264 17.95 -17.41 -8.94
N ASN A 265 18.14 -16.75 -7.80
CA ASN A 265 18.81 -15.43 -7.72
C ASN A 265 18.16 -14.40 -8.65
N ILE A 266 16.83 -14.30 -8.61
CA ILE A 266 16.06 -13.45 -9.50
C ILE A 266 16.30 -11.99 -9.14
N ASN A 267 16.86 -11.22 -10.07
CA ASN A 267 17.06 -9.78 -9.93
C ASN A 267 16.20 -9.06 -10.96
N ILE A 268 15.37 -8.13 -10.49
CA ILE A 268 14.52 -7.30 -11.34
C ILE A 268 15.11 -5.90 -11.41
N SER A 269 15.34 -5.42 -12.62
CA SER A 269 15.86 -4.10 -12.91
C SER A 269 15.05 -3.42 -14.01
N VAL A 270 15.32 -2.15 -14.27
CA VAL A 270 14.66 -1.37 -15.31
C VAL A 270 15.67 -1.01 -16.39
N GLN A 271 15.35 -1.29 -17.65
CA GLN A 271 16.16 -0.92 -18.80
C GLN A 271 15.26 -0.32 -19.89
N GLY A 272 15.44 0.98 -20.15
CA GLY A 272 14.56 1.72 -21.06
C GLY A 272 13.11 1.68 -20.54
N SER A 273 12.17 1.29 -21.41
CA SER A 273 10.75 1.17 -21.06
C SER A 273 10.34 -0.22 -20.54
N ASN A 274 11.30 -1.10 -20.30
CA ASN A 274 11.06 -2.50 -19.95
C ASN A 274 11.65 -2.84 -18.58
N LEU A 275 11.12 -3.91 -17.99
CA LEU A 275 11.74 -4.60 -16.87
C LEU A 275 12.71 -5.65 -17.43
N VAL A 276 13.86 -5.80 -16.79
CA VAL A 276 14.84 -6.83 -17.11
C VAL A 276 15.00 -7.72 -15.90
N ILE A 277 14.71 -9.00 -16.09
CA ILE A 277 14.78 -10.05 -15.08
C ILE A 277 16.00 -10.89 -15.38
N ASN A 278 17.01 -10.83 -14.50
CA ASN A 278 18.17 -11.70 -14.55
C ASN A 278 17.97 -12.84 -13.55
N SER A 279 18.30 -14.06 -13.94
CA SER A 279 18.21 -15.23 -13.07
C SER A 279 19.29 -16.25 -13.41
N ASP A 280 19.76 -16.97 -12.41
CA ASP A 280 20.67 -18.08 -12.60
C ASP A 280 19.87 -19.35 -12.88
N ILE A 281 20.18 -20.04 -13.98
CA ILE A 281 19.52 -21.27 -14.36
C ILE A 281 20.33 -22.45 -13.81
N TYR A 282 19.66 -23.26 -12.98
CA TYR A 282 20.18 -24.49 -12.43
C TYR A 282 19.52 -25.68 -13.11
N ASP A 283 20.34 -26.64 -13.53
CA ASP A 283 19.91 -27.98 -13.86
C ASP A 283 20.15 -28.93 -12.67
N SER A 284 19.20 -29.84 -12.45
CA SER A 284 19.23 -30.81 -11.35
C SER A 284 20.46 -31.73 -11.35
N PHE A 285 21.09 -31.94 -12.50
CA PHE A 285 22.25 -32.82 -12.65
C PHE A 285 23.57 -32.03 -12.72
N TRP A 286 23.60 -30.91 -13.46
CA TRP A 286 24.82 -30.15 -13.72
C TRP A 286 25.05 -28.94 -12.81
N GLY A 287 24.08 -28.59 -11.97
CA GLY A 287 24.15 -27.38 -11.15
C GLY A 287 23.89 -26.11 -11.99
N LYS A 288 24.59 -25.00 -11.70
CA LYS A 288 24.41 -23.76 -12.47
C LYS A 288 24.87 -23.96 -13.91
N ILE A 289 23.95 -23.92 -14.86
CA ILE A 289 24.23 -24.10 -16.29
C ILE A 289 24.33 -22.78 -17.04
N GLY A 290 23.80 -21.68 -16.49
CA GLY A 290 23.91 -20.38 -17.12
C GLY A 290 23.13 -19.29 -16.40
N THR A 291 23.02 -18.13 -17.04
CA THR A 291 22.21 -17.00 -16.59
C THR A 291 21.21 -16.65 -17.68
N ALA A 292 19.93 -16.56 -17.32
CA ALA A 292 18.87 -16.11 -18.20
C ALA A 292 18.59 -14.62 -17.97
N THR A 293 18.54 -13.86 -19.06
CA THR A 293 18.11 -12.47 -19.09
C THR A 293 16.80 -12.38 -19.86
N THR A 294 15.72 -12.06 -19.14
CA THR A 294 14.38 -11.93 -19.71
C THR A 294 14.00 -10.46 -19.74
N THR A 295 13.69 -9.94 -20.92
CA THR A 295 13.14 -8.58 -21.07
C THR A 295 11.63 -8.67 -21.10
N VAL A 296 10.95 -7.95 -20.20
CA VAL A 296 9.49 -7.95 -20.10
C VAL A 296 8.92 -6.54 -20.13
N ALA A 297 7.84 -6.35 -20.87
CA ALA A 297 7.06 -5.13 -20.86
C ALA A 297 5.98 -5.24 -19.77
N PRO A 298 5.90 -4.30 -18.81
CA PRO A 298 4.79 -4.26 -17.88
C PRO A 298 3.48 -3.94 -18.62
N THR A 299 2.39 -4.56 -18.19
CA THR A 299 1.05 -4.37 -18.75
C THR A 299 -0.02 -4.57 -17.68
N ALA A 300 -1.28 -4.42 -18.05
CA ALA A 300 -2.43 -4.67 -17.18
C ALA A 300 -3.37 -5.67 -17.85
N ALA A 301 -3.83 -6.66 -17.10
CA ALA A 301 -4.78 -7.65 -17.59
C ALA A 301 -5.78 -8.02 -16.50
N GLY A 302 -7.08 -7.95 -16.83
CA GLY A 302 -8.15 -8.31 -15.88
C GLY A 302 -8.15 -7.51 -14.58
N GLY A 303 -7.67 -6.26 -14.61
CA GLY A 303 -7.55 -5.42 -13.41
C GLY A 303 -6.29 -5.67 -12.57
N ASN A 304 -5.36 -6.52 -13.03
CA ASN A 304 -4.14 -6.86 -12.31
C ASN A 304 -2.89 -6.43 -13.06
N LEU A 305 -1.79 -6.26 -12.31
CA LEU A 305 -0.46 -6.13 -12.90
C LEU A 305 -0.12 -7.43 -13.65
N ALA A 306 0.23 -7.29 -14.92
CA ALA A 306 0.68 -8.36 -15.77
C ALA A 306 1.96 -7.95 -16.48
N VAL A 307 2.63 -8.90 -17.12
CA VAL A 307 3.81 -8.70 -17.94
C VAL A 307 3.66 -9.42 -19.27
N HIS A 308 4.29 -8.86 -20.29
CA HIS A 308 4.47 -9.48 -21.60
C HIS A 308 5.97 -9.72 -21.82
N VAL A 309 6.36 -10.97 -22.05
CA VAL A 309 7.77 -11.31 -22.29
C VAL A 309 8.14 -10.95 -23.72
N LEU A 310 9.13 -10.08 -23.89
CA LEU A 310 9.60 -9.63 -25.20
C LEU A 310 10.68 -10.54 -25.76
N SER A 311 11.66 -10.90 -24.92
CA SER A 311 12.75 -11.78 -25.28
C SER A 311 13.34 -12.47 -24.06
N THR A 312 13.88 -13.66 -24.26
CA THR A 312 14.70 -14.34 -23.26
C THR A 312 16.00 -14.79 -23.91
N THR A 313 17.13 -14.45 -23.31
CA THR A 313 18.43 -14.99 -23.71
C THR A 313 19.02 -15.80 -22.57
N ILE A 314 19.69 -16.90 -22.91
CA ILE A 314 20.46 -17.70 -21.94
C ILE A 314 21.93 -17.57 -22.30
N THR A 315 22.73 -17.21 -21.31
CA THR A 315 24.18 -17.13 -21.41
C THR A 315 24.81 -18.25 -20.60
N ILE A 316 25.47 -19.18 -21.29
CA ILE A 316 26.20 -20.31 -20.69
C ILE A 316 27.67 -19.95 -20.59
N LEU A 317 28.23 -20.06 -19.37
CA LEU A 317 29.65 -19.81 -19.07
C LEU A 317 30.18 -18.43 -19.52
N ASN A 318 29.31 -17.44 -19.73
CA ASN A 318 29.64 -16.13 -20.34
C ASN A 318 30.28 -16.19 -21.74
N ILE A 319 30.16 -17.33 -22.44
CA ILE A 319 30.78 -17.54 -23.76
C ILE A 319 29.72 -17.68 -24.84
N PHE A 320 28.62 -18.39 -24.55
CA PHE A 320 27.56 -18.64 -25.52
C PHE A 320 26.26 -18.02 -25.06
N THR A 321 25.77 -17.03 -25.80
CA THR A 321 24.44 -16.45 -25.61
C THR A 321 23.55 -16.87 -26.77
N PHE A 322 22.42 -17.51 -26.46
CA PHE A 322 21.44 -17.89 -27.48
C PHE A 322 20.04 -17.37 -27.11
N PRO A 323 19.24 -16.95 -28.11
CA PRO A 323 17.84 -16.65 -27.88
C PRO A 323 17.12 -17.94 -27.45
N TYR A 324 16.31 -17.83 -26.41
CA TYR A 324 15.52 -18.92 -25.85
C TYR A 324 14.03 -18.57 -25.85
N ASP A 325 13.60 -17.93 -26.94
CA ASP A 325 12.26 -17.37 -27.06
C ASP A 325 11.14 -18.43 -27.10
N SER A 326 11.49 -19.69 -27.35
CA SER A 326 10.56 -20.82 -27.30
C SER A 326 9.89 -21.00 -25.94
N TYR A 327 10.47 -20.45 -24.86
CA TYR A 327 9.92 -20.50 -23.50
C TYR A 327 9.27 -19.20 -23.05
N ASN A 328 9.24 -18.15 -23.88
CA ASN A 328 8.69 -16.85 -23.51
C ASN A 328 7.24 -16.96 -23.03
N GLN A 329 6.43 -17.81 -23.67
CA GLN A 329 5.05 -18.04 -23.24
C GLN A 329 4.96 -18.69 -21.86
N GLN A 330 5.79 -19.70 -21.57
CA GLN A 330 5.79 -20.39 -20.29
C GLN A 330 6.30 -19.47 -19.16
N ILE A 331 7.36 -18.70 -19.43
CA ILE A 331 7.89 -17.70 -18.50
C ILE A 331 6.83 -16.64 -18.23
N GLN A 332 6.16 -16.13 -19.28
CA GLN A 332 5.08 -15.16 -19.14
C GLN A 332 3.93 -15.70 -18.30
N GLN A 333 3.48 -16.93 -18.54
CA GLN A 333 2.43 -17.56 -17.74
C GLN A 333 2.84 -17.70 -16.28
N THR A 334 4.08 -18.11 -16.02
CA THR A 334 4.62 -18.27 -14.67
C THR A 334 4.69 -16.92 -13.95
N LEU A 335 5.27 -15.90 -14.57
CA LEU A 335 5.35 -14.54 -14.02
C LEU A 335 3.95 -13.96 -13.76
N ASN A 336 3.05 -14.06 -14.73
CA ASN A 336 1.69 -13.59 -14.57
C ASN A 336 0.94 -14.34 -13.48
N SER A 337 1.14 -15.66 -13.31
CA SER A 337 0.53 -16.40 -12.20
C SER A 337 0.99 -15.94 -10.82
N LYS A 338 2.23 -15.43 -10.71
CA LYS A 338 2.80 -14.91 -9.46
C LYS A 338 2.36 -13.46 -9.18
N LEU A 339 2.20 -12.66 -10.22
CA LEU A 339 1.78 -11.25 -10.11
C LEU A 339 0.26 -11.11 -9.96
N ASN A 340 -0.50 -12.00 -10.60
CA ASN A 340 -1.97 -12.06 -10.57
C ASN A 340 -2.44 -12.50 -9.17
N GLY A 341 -2.51 -11.55 -8.25
CA GLY A 341 -2.86 -11.78 -6.84
C GLY A 341 -2.16 -10.82 -5.88
N ALA A 342 -1.01 -10.24 -6.27
CA ALA A 342 -0.25 -9.34 -5.41
C ALA A 342 -1.02 -8.06 -5.05
N LEU A 343 -1.89 -7.59 -5.96
CA LEU A 343 -2.67 -6.36 -5.81
C LEU A 343 -4.20 -6.59 -5.80
N ALA A 344 -4.64 -7.84 -5.95
CA ALA A 344 -6.05 -8.18 -6.06
C ALA A 344 -6.82 -7.70 -4.81
N GLY A 345 -7.98 -7.07 -5.03
CA GLY A 345 -8.84 -6.52 -3.96
C GLY A 345 -8.32 -5.23 -3.31
N LYS A 346 -7.11 -4.76 -3.65
CA LYS A 346 -6.49 -3.54 -3.09
C LYS A 346 -6.37 -2.43 -4.12
N PHE A 347 -5.98 -2.76 -5.34
CA PHE A 347 -5.79 -1.81 -6.43
C PHE A 347 -6.11 -2.47 -7.76
N THR A 348 -7.01 -1.87 -8.54
CA THR A 348 -7.35 -2.35 -9.88
C THR A 348 -6.45 -1.67 -10.88
N VAL A 349 -5.48 -2.40 -11.44
CA VAL A 349 -4.53 -1.89 -12.43
C VAL A 349 -5.20 -1.83 -13.81
N THR A 350 -5.22 -0.64 -14.42
CA THR A 350 -5.69 -0.42 -15.80
C THR A 350 -4.54 -0.20 -16.77
N ARG A 351 -3.39 0.27 -16.28
CA ARG A 351 -2.16 0.42 -17.05
C ARG A 351 -0.93 0.25 -16.14
N ALA A 352 0.12 -0.32 -16.68
CA ALA A 352 1.44 -0.39 -16.05
C ALA A 352 2.49 0.05 -17.08
N ALA A 353 3.41 0.93 -16.71
CA ALA A 353 4.47 1.42 -17.58
C ALA A 353 5.70 1.83 -16.77
N ILE A 354 6.86 1.87 -17.42
CA ILE A 354 8.08 2.42 -16.82
C ILE A 354 8.13 3.93 -17.06
N GLY A 355 8.46 4.68 -16.02
CA GLY A 355 8.75 6.10 -16.08
C GLY A 355 7.54 7.01 -15.96
N PRO A 356 7.75 8.33 -16.10
CA PRO A 356 6.69 9.32 -16.04
C PRO A 356 5.68 9.16 -17.18
N ASN A 357 4.45 9.59 -16.92
CA ASN A 357 3.39 9.69 -17.92
C ASN A 357 2.74 11.08 -17.88
N ALA A 358 1.83 11.34 -18.83
CA ALA A 358 1.19 12.66 -18.94
C ALA A 358 0.45 13.10 -17.67
N GLN A 359 -0.10 12.15 -16.92
CA GLN A 359 -0.87 12.38 -15.70
C GLN A 359 0.01 12.44 -14.44
N LEU A 360 1.19 11.81 -14.48
CA LEU A 360 2.17 11.73 -13.40
C LEU A 360 3.59 12.01 -13.93
N PRO A 361 3.88 13.26 -14.34
CA PRO A 361 5.16 13.63 -14.95
C PRO A 361 6.32 13.64 -13.96
N CYS A 362 6.06 13.66 -12.64
CA CYS A 362 7.10 13.69 -11.61
C CYS A 362 7.62 12.31 -11.20
N ALA A 363 7.04 11.21 -11.71
CA ALA A 363 7.54 9.87 -11.41
C ALA A 363 8.96 9.68 -11.97
N ALA A 364 9.80 8.92 -11.26
CA ALA A 364 11.17 8.71 -11.71
C ALA A 364 11.21 7.85 -13.00
N GLY A 365 12.17 8.17 -13.89
CA GLY A 365 12.28 7.52 -15.20
C GLY A 365 12.54 6.01 -15.16
N ASN A 366 13.04 5.49 -14.03
CA ASN A 366 13.29 4.07 -13.79
C ASN A 366 12.30 3.44 -12.80
N SER A 367 11.17 4.08 -12.52
CA SER A 367 10.12 3.52 -11.67
C SER A 367 9.07 2.80 -12.50
N LEU A 368 8.45 1.77 -11.93
CA LEU A 368 7.21 1.19 -12.45
C LEU A 368 6.02 2.01 -11.93
N VAL A 369 5.28 2.61 -12.85
CA VAL A 369 4.06 3.37 -12.56
C VAL A 369 2.85 2.52 -12.94
N LEU A 370 1.99 2.29 -11.95
CA LEU A 370 0.69 1.65 -12.09
C LEU A 370 -0.39 2.73 -12.08
N THR A 371 -1.24 2.73 -13.09
CA THR A 371 -2.46 3.53 -13.16
C THR A 371 -3.66 2.63 -12.92
N GLY A 372 -4.64 3.11 -12.18
CA GLY A 372 -5.76 2.28 -11.82
C GLY A 372 -6.76 2.97 -10.91
N SER A 373 -7.57 2.16 -10.25
CA SER A 373 -8.47 2.61 -9.20
C SER A 373 -8.16 1.94 -7.87
N ALA A 374 -8.26 2.73 -6.80
CA ALA A 374 -8.20 2.25 -5.43
C ALA A 374 -9.55 2.49 -4.75
N SER A 375 -9.93 1.58 -3.85
CA SER A 375 -11.00 1.83 -2.89
C SER A 375 -10.39 2.60 -1.71
N LEU A 376 -10.47 3.92 -1.78
CA LEU A 376 -10.16 4.80 -0.67
C LEU A 376 -11.48 5.00 0.08
N GLY A 377 -11.73 4.14 1.07
CA GLY A 377 -13.01 3.99 1.77
C GLY A 377 -13.62 5.28 2.32
#